data_AF-A0A960T734-F1
#
_entry.id   AF-A0A960T734-F1
#
_cell.length_a   1.000
_cell.length_b   1.000
_cell.length_c   1.000
_cell.angle_alpha   90.00
_cell.angle_beta   90.00
_cell.angle_gamma   90.00
#
_symmetry.space_group_name_H-M   'P 1'
#
loop_
_entity.id
_entity.type
_entity.pdbx_description
1 polymer ?
#
loop_
_entity_poly.entity_id
_entity_poly.type
_entity_poly.pdbx_seq_one_letter_code
_entity_poly.pdbx_strand_id
1 'polypeptide(L)'
;GHSFHYLEALVGGAAWDVHGCHFPKETEALARRSDAILFGSVGGPAHERHSPKWERCETESILAVRKTFGFHTNLRPTRVYPSLAEGCVLRPDIVEKSIDMLCVRELSGDIYFGEHCTREVNGQMVATDLMVYDEATIRRVTHAAFQAAMKRNRKVCSVDKANVLDCSRLWRKVVSEVAKEYPECTLEHILVDNCAMQVLTRPFDFDVLLLPNMFGDIISDEVSIFAGSLGMLPSASLNDTGFGLYEPSGGSAPDIAGTGKANPIGQILSAAMMLKYSFDMNAEHAAVVNAVEEALDEGYRTIDIAHGKREICSCSEMGSAIASYIR
;
A
#
# COMPACT_ATOMS: atom_id res chain seq x y z
N GLY A 1 28.89 -5.16 -10.39
CA GLY A 1 27.44 -5.38 -10.33
C GLY A 1 27.05 -5.72 -8.91
N HIS A 2 25.77 -5.61 -8.59
CA HIS A 2 25.19 -5.96 -7.28
C HIS A 2 24.98 -7.48 -7.17
N SER A 3 24.89 -8.01 -5.94
CA SER A 3 24.57 -9.41 -5.68
C SER A 3 23.42 -9.48 -4.69
N PHE A 4 22.40 -10.27 -5.01
CA PHE A 4 21.24 -10.50 -4.16
C PHE A 4 21.15 -12.00 -3.83
N HIS A 5 20.90 -12.31 -2.57
CA HIS A 5 20.65 -13.67 -2.11
C HIS A 5 19.18 -13.81 -1.74
N TYR A 6 18.43 -14.54 -2.56
CA TYR A 6 17.00 -14.77 -2.32
C TYR A 6 16.80 -16.03 -1.49
N LEU A 7 16.01 -15.90 -0.44
CA LEU A 7 15.62 -17.00 0.42
C LEU A 7 14.09 -17.02 0.48
N GLU A 8 13.48 -18.07 -0.04
CA GLU A 8 12.03 -18.23 -0.07
C GLU A 8 11.51 -18.77 1.27
N ALA A 9 10.35 -18.30 1.71
CA ALA A 9 9.64 -18.83 2.86
C ALA A 9 8.14 -18.79 2.66
N LEU A 10 7.44 -19.73 3.31
CA LEU A 10 6.00 -19.87 3.21
C LEU A 10 5.28 -18.92 4.16
N VAL A 11 4.16 -18.38 3.70
CA VAL A 11 3.25 -17.53 4.48
C VAL A 11 1.81 -17.72 3.99
N GLY A 12 0.82 -17.37 4.82
CA GLY A 12 -0.60 -17.46 4.49
C GLY A 12 -1.06 -18.90 4.23
N GLY A 13 -1.91 -19.09 3.22
CA GLY A 13 -2.48 -20.41 2.89
C GLY A 13 -1.42 -21.47 2.54
N ALA A 14 -0.31 -21.07 1.94
CA ALA A 14 0.79 -22.00 1.62
C ALA A 14 1.52 -22.48 2.87
N ALA A 15 1.72 -21.60 3.86
CA ALA A 15 2.24 -21.98 5.17
C ALA A 15 1.25 -22.86 5.94
N TRP A 16 -0.05 -22.57 5.85
CA TRP A 16 -1.08 -23.36 6.50
C TRP A 16 -1.04 -24.81 6.04
N ASP A 17 -0.92 -25.05 4.73
CA ASP A 17 -0.90 -26.41 4.17
C ASP A 17 0.26 -27.26 4.68
N VAL A 18 1.40 -26.64 5.02
CA VAL A 18 2.62 -27.34 5.45
C VAL A 18 2.79 -27.37 6.97
N HIS A 19 2.49 -26.26 7.64
CA HIS A 19 2.79 -26.04 9.06
C HIS A 19 1.56 -25.91 9.95
N GLY A 20 0.34 -25.87 9.38
CA GLY A 20 -0.89 -25.66 10.14
C GLY A 20 -1.03 -24.26 10.76
N CYS A 21 -0.23 -23.28 10.30
CA CYS A 21 -0.31 -21.88 10.72
C CYS A 21 0.08 -20.94 9.56
N HIS A 22 -0.38 -19.69 9.62
CA HIS A 22 -0.20 -18.73 8.53
C HIS A 22 1.17 -18.02 8.52
N PHE A 23 1.85 -17.95 9.67
CA PHE A 23 3.16 -17.32 9.79
C PHE A 23 4.07 -18.16 10.71
N PRO A 24 4.78 -19.15 10.13
CA PRO A 24 5.65 -20.06 10.89
C PRO A 24 6.88 -19.34 11.48
N LYS A 25 7.38 -19.85 12.61
CA LYS A 25 8.61 -19.35 13.26
C LYS A 25 9.83 -19.38 12.34
N GLU A 26 9.88 -20.33 11.40
CA GLU A 26 10.97 -20.44 10.43
C GLU A 26 10.97 -19.26 9.44
N THR A 27 9.79 -18.87 8.96
CA THR A 27 9.59 -17.67 8.12
C THR A 27 9.95 -16.40 8.90
N GLU A 28 9.54 -16.30 10.16
CA GLU A 28 9.95 -15.18 11.03
C GLU A 28 11.48 -15.10 11.20
N ALA A 29 12.11 -16.23 11.54
CA ALA A 29 13.55 -16.30 11.73
C ALA A 29 14.35 -16.01 10.45
N LEU A 30 13.77 -16.33 9.28
CA LEU A 30 14.34 -15.96 7.99
C LEU A 30 14.23 -14.46 7.75
N ALA A 31 13.03 -13.89 7.89
CA ALA A 31 12.82 -12.46 7.71
C ALA A 31 13.68 -11.61 8.68
N ARG A 32 13.90 -12.06 9.93
CA ARG A 32 14.78 -11.39 10.90
C ARG A 32 16.26 -11.29 10.49
N ARG A 33 16.73 -12.18 9.60
CA ARG A 33 18.12 -12.21 9.12
C ARG A 33 18.28 -11.67 7.70
N SER A 34 17.19 -11.18 7.10
CA SER A 34 17.19 -10.57 5.77
C SER A 34 17.27 -9.06 5.88
N ASP A 35 17.75 -8.41 4.81
CA ASP A 35 17.82 -6.94 4.72
C ASP A 35 16.46 -6.30 4.37
N ALA A 36 15.57 -7.06 3.71
CA ALA A 36 14.21 -6.65 3.35
C ALA A 36 13.31 -7.87 3.10
N ILE A 37 12.00 -7.65 3.04
CA ILE A 37 11.01 -8.66 2.67
C ILE A 37 10.33 -8.24 1.36
N LEU A 38 10.50 -9.02 0.30
CA LEU A 38 9.65 -8.92 -0.89
C LEU A 38 8.51 -9.92 -0.73
N PHE A 39 7.29 -9.41 -0.62
CA PHE A 39 6.09 -10.17 -0.31
C PHE A 39 5.15 -10.18 -1.52
N GLY A 40 4.52 -11.34 -1.76
CA GLY A 40 3.55 -11.51 -2.83
C GLY A 40 2.16 -11.09 -2.37
N SER A 41 1.28 -12.07 -2.25
CA SER A 41 -0.09 -11.86 -1.78
C SER A 41 -0.54 -13.05 -0.93
N VAL A 42 -1.44 -12.79 0.01
CA VAL A 42 -2.09 -13.80 0.84
C VAL A 42 -3.61 -13.67 0.71
N GLY A 43 -4.32 -14.75 1.01
CA GLY A 43 -5.77 -14.83 0.87
C GLY A 43 -6.20 -16.02 0.03
N GLY A 44 -7.50 -16.30 0.07
CA GLY A 44 -8.09 -17.46 -0.61
C GLY A 44 -9.49 -17.15 -1.13
N PRO A 45 -10.18 -18.15 -1.69
CA PRO A 45 -11.47 -17.96 -2.33
C PRO A 45 -12.50 -17.38 -1.35
N ALA A 46 -13.23 -16.34 -1.76
CA ALA A 46 -14.18 -15.63 -0.89
C ALA A 46 -15.26 -16.56 -0.31
N HIS A 47 -15.69 -17.57 -1.07
CA HIS A 47 -16.69 -18.55 -0.64
C HIS A 47 -16.19 -19.52 0.44
N GLU A 48 -14.88 -19.61 0.65
CA GLU A 48 -14.26 -20.42 1.70
C GLU A 48 -13.76 -19.57 2.88
N ARG A 49 -14.10 -18.27 2.95
CA ARG A 49 -13.56 -17.34 3.96
C ARG A 49 -13.85 -17.78 5.41
N HIS A 50 -14.85 -18.63 5.65
CA HIS A 50 -15.14 -19.18 6.98
C HIS A 50 -14.36 -20.45 7.32
N SER A 51 -13.56 -20.99 6.41
CA SER A 51 -12.77 -22.18 6.68
C SER A 51 -11.61 -21.83 7.63
N PRO A 52 -11.12 -22.79 8.44
CA PRO A 52 -9.97 -22.54 9.32
C PRO A 52 -8.73 -21.99 8.60
N LYS A 53 -8.55 -22.35 7.32
CA LYS A 53 -7.45 -21.89 6.47
C LYS A 53 -7.58 -20.42 6.03
N TRP A 54 -8.79 -19.89 5.92
CA TRP A 54 -9.00 -18.57 5.32
C TRP A 54 -9.59 -17.54 6.26
N GLU A 55 -10.28 -17.95 7.33
CA GLU A 55 -10.93 -17.04 8.29
C GLU A 55 -9.96 -16.03 8.89
N ARG A 56 -8.74 -16.49 9.18
CA ARG A 56 -7.70 -15.68 9.81
C ARG A 56 -6.45 -15.52 8.97
N CYS A 57 -6.51 -15.89 7.68
CA CYS A 57 -5.34 -15.88 6.82
C CYS A 57 -4.69 -14.50 6.80
N GLU A 58 -5.46 -13.44 6.59
CA GLU A 58 -4.94 -12.07 6.54
C GLU A 58 -4.42 -11.57 7.91
N THR A 59 -5.18 -11.78 8.98
CA THR A 59 -4.82 -11.32 10.33
C THR A 59 -3.62 -12.08 10.90
N GLU A 60 -3.46 -13.36 10.59
CA GLU A 60 -2.37 -14.22 11.05
C GLU A 60 -1.19 -14.33 10.05
N SER A 61 -1.26 -13.65 8.90
CA SER A 61 -0.13 -13.50 7.97
C SER A 61 0.35 -12.06 7.91
N ILE A 62 -0.19 -11.23 7.02
CA ILE A 62 0.36 -9.90 6.74
C ILE A 62 0.28 -8.97 7.95
N LEU A 63 -0.83 -8.98 8.71
CA LEU A 63 -0.92 -8.17 9.93
C LEU A 63 0.01 -8.70 11.03
N ALA A 64 0.16 -10.02 11.15
CA ALA A 64 1.09 -10.63 12.08
C ALA A 64 2.56 -10.27 11.74
N VAL A 65 2.94 -10.33 10.46
CA VAL A 65 4.27 -9.91 9.99
C VAL A 65 4.50 -8.42 10.32
N ARG A 66 3.56 -7.54 9.96
CA ARG A 66 3.66 -6.10 10.28
C ARG A 66 3.84 -5.85 11.76
N LYS A 67 3.07 -6.53 12.62
CA LYS A 67 3.20 -6.43 14.08
C LYS A 67 4.57 -6.95 14.57
N THR A 68 5.02 -8.10 14.09
CA THR A 68 6.26 -8.75 14.52
C THR A 68 7.52 -7.93 14.21
N PHE A 69 7.52 -7.21 13.09
CA PHE A 69 8.64 -6.36 12.66
C PHE A 69 8.46 -4.88 12.96
N GLY A 70 7.34 -4.50 13.58
CA GLY A 70 7.03 -3.12 13.94
C GLY A 70 6.88 -2.21 12.73
N PHE A 71 6.34 -2.72 11.61
CA PHE A 71 6.05 -1.89 10.45
C PHE A 71 4.88 -0.96 10.78
N HIS A 72 5.15 0.33 10.93
CA HIS A 72 4.19 1.32 11.39
C HIS A 72 3.81 2.35 10.32
N THR A 73 4.56 2.42 9.22
CA THR A 73 4.32 3.38 8.14
C THR A 73 4.18 2.64 6.82
N ASN A 74 3.05 2.85 6.15
CA ASN A 74 2.81 2.37 4.80
C ASN A 74 2.94 3.52 3.80
N LEU A 75 3.61 3.25 2.68
CA LEU A 75 3.75 4.13 1.54
C LEU A 75 3.06 3.47 0.34
N ARG A 76 2.02 4.12 -0.19
CA ARG A 76 1.28 3.69 -1.38
C ARG A 76 1.28 4.83 -2.41
N PRO A 77 2.21 4.82 -3.39
CA PRO A 77 2.18 5.77 -4.48
C PRO A 77 1.05 5.43 -5.46
N THR A 78 0.33 6.45 -5.90
CA THR A 78 -0.71 6.35 -6.92
C THR A 78 -0.35 7.28 -8.07
N ARG A 79 0.05 6.68 -9.19
CA ARG A 79 0.41 7.39 -10.41
C ARG A 79 -0.50 6.94 -11.54
N VAL A 80 -1.10 7.90 -12.24
CA VAL A 80 -1.79 7.64 -13.51
C VAL A 80 -0.79 7.87 -14.64
N TYR A 81 -0.42 6.79 -15.32
CA TYR A 81 0.46 6.82 -16.47
C TYR A 81 -0.28 7.42 -17.67
N PRO A 82 0.30 8.36 -18.43
CA PRO A 82 -0.34 8.96 -19.59
C PRO A 82 -0.83 7.91 -20.61
N SER A 83 -0.04 6.85 -20.84
CA SER A 83 -0.40 5.75 -21.73
C SER A 83 -1.53 4.84 -21.23
N LEU A 84 -1.99 5.04 -19.98
CA LEU A 84 -3.14 4.39 -19.36
C LEU A 84 -4.30 5.35 -19.07
N ALA A 85 -4.23 6.62 -19.51
CA ALA A 85 -5.25 7.61 -19.20
C ALA A 85 -6.66 7.21 -19.69
N GLU A 86 -6.76 6.46 -20.79
CA GLU A 86 -8.04 5.91 -21.31
C GLU A 86 -8.71 4.93 -20.33
N GLY A 87 -7.91 4.27 -19.48
CA GLY A 87 -8.37 3.35 -18.45
C GLY A 87 -8.78 4.03 -17.14
N CYS A 88 -8.50 5.31 -17.00
CA CYS A 88 -8.84 6.05 -15.79
C CYS A 88 -10.36 6.17 -15.66
N VAL A 89 -10.90 5.82 -14.49
CA VAL A 89 -12.34 5.89 -14.22
C VAL A 89 -12.84 7.34 -14.04
N LEU A 90 -11.92 8.30 -13.88
CA LEU A 90 -12.26 9.70 -13.78
C LEU A 90 -12.57 10.28 -15.16
N ARG A 91 -13.37 11.34 -15.19
CA ARG A 91 -13.68 12.01 -16.46
C ARG A 91 -12.39 12.51 -17.14
N PRO A 92 -12.28 12.40 -18.48
CA PRO A 92 -11.08 12.81 -19.20
C PRO A 92 -10.58 14.22 -18.89
N ASP A 93 -11.49 15.18 -18.67
CA ASP A 93 -11.14 16.57 -18.34
C ASP A 93 -10.50 16.74 -16.95
N ILE A 94 -10.67 15.76 -16.05
CA ILE A 94 -10.00 15.70 -14.74
C ILE A 94 -8.60 15.11 -14.89
N VAL A 95 -8.37 14.25 -15.88
CA VAL A 95 -7.11 13.49 -16.06
C VAL A 95 -6.17 14.15 -17.07
N GLU A 96 -6.47 15.37 -17.54
CA GLU A 96 -5.59 16.14 -18.44
C GLU A 96 -4.18 16.36 -17.85
N LYS A 97 -4.03 16.27 -16.53
CA LYS A 97 -2.75 16.28 -15.82
C LYS A 97 -2.47 14.93 -15.18
N SER A 98 -1.22 14.48 -15.23
CA SER A 98 -0.80 13.25 -14.54
C SER A 98 -1.06 13.39 -13.05
N ILE A 99 -1.82 12.44 -12.49
CA ILE A 99 -2.03 12.30 -11.06
C ILE A 99 -0.82 11.55 -10.51
N ASP A 100 -0.11 12.16 -9.56
CA ASP A 100 0.98 11.57 -8.80
C ASP A 100 0.83 11.97 -7.34
N MET A 101 0.27 11.07 -6.53
CA MET A 101 0.09 11.26 -5.10
C MET A 101 0.71 10.11 -4.32
N LEU A 102 1.08 10.38 -3.07
CA LEU A 102 1.59 9.38 -2.14
C LEU A 102 0.70 9.32 -0.91
N CYS A 103 0.02 8.20 -0.71
CA CYS A 103 -0.64 7.90 0.56
C CYS A 103 0.40 7.39 1.57
N VAL A 104 0.47 8.08 2.71
CA VAL A 104 1.26 7.71 3.88
C VAL A 104 0.29 7.32 4.98
N ARG A 105 0.16 6.01 5.20
CA ARG A 105 -0.79 5.42 6.13
C ARG A 105 -0.09 4.93 7.39
N GLU A 106 -0.69 5.20 8.54
CA GLU A 106 -0.29 4.61 9.82
C GLU A 106 -0.75 3.13 9.88
N LEU A 107 0.09 2.21 10.34
CA LEU A 107 -0.18 0.76 10.29
C LEU A 107 -0.26 0.04 11.64
N SER A 108 0.05 0.72 12.75
CA SER A 108 0.29 0.10 14.06
C SER A 108 -0.74 0.45 15.13
N GLY A 109 -1.60 1.45 14.92
CA GLY A 109 -2.65 1.85 15.85
C GLY A 109 -4.05 1.79 15.24
N ASP A 110 -4.96 2.62 15.77
CA ASP A 110 -6.36 2.73 15.35
C ASP A 110 -7.26 1.55 15.77
N ILE A 111 -8.49 1.55 15.26
CA ILE A 111 -9.54 0.57 15.48
C ILE A 111 -9.12 -0.87 15.13
N TYR A 112 -8.14 -1.08 14.25
CA TYR A 112 -7.68 -2.43 13.85
C TYR A 112 -6.83 -3.14 14.90
N PHE A 113 -6.21 -2.39 15.81
CA PHE A 113 -5.37 -2.94 16.88
C PHE A 113 -5.92 -2.64 18.28
N GLY A 114 -7.06 -1.95 18.35
CA GLY A 114 -7.78 -1.70 19.58
C GLY A 114 -8.47 -2.93 20.15
N GLU A 115 -9.09 -2.75 21.32
CA GLU A 115 -9.90 -3.81 21.90
C GLU A 115 -11.17 -4.04 21.06
N HIS A 116 -11.41 -5.30 20.72
CA HIS A 116 -12.62 -5.78 20.05
C HIS A 116 -13.39 -6.69 21.01
N CYS A 117 -14.65 -6.37 21.29
CA CYS A 117 -15.49 -7.14 22.20
C CYS A 117 -16.91 -7.29 21.65
N THR A 118 -17.44 -8.51 21.65
CA THR A 118 -18.85 -8.80 21.39
C THR A 118 -19.41 -9.58 22.57
N ARG A 119 -20.44 -9.04 23.23
CA ARG A 119 -21.03 -9.63 24.44
C ARG A 119 -22.51 -9.32 24.57
N GLU A 120 -23.24 -10.15 25.31
CA GLU A 120 -24.62 -9.87 25.68
C GLU A 120 -24.66 -8.86 26.85
N VAL A 121 -25.43 -7.79 26.68
CA VAL A 121 -25.70 -6.75 27.69
C VAL A 121 -27.19 -6.55 27.77
N ASN A 122 -27.80 -6.83 28.93
CA ASN A 122 -29.25 -6.71 29.15
C ASN A 122 -30.10 -7.47 28.11
N GLY A 123 -29.69 -8.69 27.74
CA GLY A 123 -30.40 -9.51 26.75
C GLY A 123 -30.21 -9.08 25.30
N GLN A 124 -29.29 -8.15 25.01
CA GLN A 124 -28.96 -7.70 23.65
C GLN A 124 -27.49 -7.96 23.34
N MET A 125 -27.20 -8.44 22.13
CA MET A 125 -25.82 -8.52 21.65
C MET A 125 -25.29 -7.13 21.35
N VAL A 126 -24.18 -6.77 21.99
CA VAL A 126 -23.49 -5.48 21.82
C VAL A 126 -22.04 -5.76 21.40
N ALA A 127 -21.57 -5.06 20.37
CA ALA A 127 -20.18 -5.07 19.93
C ALA A 127 -19.54 -3.70 20.12
N THR A 128 -18.25 -3.68 20.47
CA THR A 128 -17.45 -2.47 20.64
C THR A 128 -16.07 -2.66 20.04
N ASP A 129 -15.59 -1.63 19.34
CA ASP A 129 -14.27 -1.55 18.75
C ASP A 129 -13.63 -0.22 19.17
N LEU A 130 -12.45 -0.26 19.80
CA LEU A 130 -11.83 0.93 20.36
C LEU A 130 -10.78 1.54 19.42
N MET A 131 -10.98 2.79 19.01
CA MET A 131 -10.01 3.55 18.22
C MET A 131 -9.03 4.29 19.14
N VAL A 132 -7.77 3.84 19.19
CA VAL A 132 -6.73 4.42 20.08
C VAL A 132 -5.52 4.91 19.28
N TYR A 133 -5.06 6.10 19.64
CA TYR A 133 -3.78 6.66 19.22
C TYR A 133 -3.07 7.30 20.41
N ASP A 134 -1.76 7.09 20.50
CA ASP A 134 -0.86 7.90 21.32
C ASP A 134 -0.08 8.91 20.48
N GLU A 135 0.50 9.91 21.15
CA GLU A 135 1.25 10.97 20.47
C GLU A 135 2.48 10.45 19.71
N ALA A 136 3.16 9.42 20.23
CA ALA A 136 4.38 8.88 19.63
C ALA A 136 4.10 8.23 18.27
N THR A 137 3.00 7.48 18.20
CA THR A 137 2.53 6.82 16.98
C THR A 137 2.21 7.84 15.90
N ILE A 138 1.47 8.90 16.24
CA ILE A 138 1.12 9.98 15.31
C ILE A 138 2.39 10.71 14.86
N ARG A 139 3.27 11.08 15.79
CA ARG A 139 4.49 11.85 15.50
C ARG A 139 5.39 11.12 14.51
N ARG A 140 5.60 9.82 14.71
CA ARG A 140 6.45 8.98 13.85
C ARG A 140 5.96 8.93 12.41
N VAL A 141 4.69 8.59 12.17
CA VAL A 141 4.14 8.57 10.80
C VAL A 141 4.09 9.96 10.17
N THR A 142 3.90 11.01 10.98
CA THR A 142 3.95 12.39 10.52
C THR A 142 5.34 12.77 10.00
N HIS A 143 6.41 12.45 10.73
CA HIS A 143 7.78 12.68 10.25
C HIS A 143 8.03 11.95 8.92
N ALA A 144 7.59 10.70 8.79
CA ALA A 144 7.73 9.96 7.54
C ALA A 144 7.00 10.65 6.37
N ALA A 145 5.79 11.17 6.59
CA ALA A 145 5.06 11.91 5.56
C ALA A 145 5.76 13.21 5.14
N PHE A 146 6.25 13.99 6.11
CA PHE A 146 6.98 15.23 5.80
C PHE A 146 8.33 14.96 5.12
N GLN A 147 9.08 13.93 5.54
CA GLN A 147 10.31 13.52 4.88
C GLN A 147 10.06 13.05 3.44
N ALA A 148 8.95 12.35 3.19
CA ALA A 148 8.54 11.99 1.84
C ALA A 148 8.18 13.24 1.01
N ALA A 149 7.40 14.16 1.59
CA ALA A 149 7.01 15.41 0.92
C ALA A 149 8.22 16.29 0.56
N MET A 150 9.26 16.31 1.39
CA MET A 150 10.52 17.05 1.11
C MET A 150 11.23 16.59 -0.17
N LYS A 151 11.00 15.33 -0.58
CA LYS A 151 11.52 14.74 -1.82
C LYS A 151 10.53 14.83 -3.00
N ARG A 152 9.39 15.48 -2.78
CA ARG A 152 8.28 15.65 -3.73
C ARG A 152 7.94 17.14 -3.84
N ASN A 153 6.65 17.49 -3.94
CA ASN A 153 6.19 18.87 -4.12
C ASN A 153 6.05 19.64 -2.80
N ARG A 154 6.57 19.11 -1.69
CA ARG A 154 6.57 19.73 -0.35
C ARG A 154 5.16 20.12 0.10
N LYS A 155 4.16 19.28 -0.20
CA LYS A 155 2.78 19.48 0.29
C LYS A 155 2.29 18.24 1.02
N VAL A 156 1.85 18.42 2.26
CA VAL A 156 1.22 17.39 3.09
C VAL A 156 -0.23 17.78 3.34
N CYS A 157 -1.14 16.90 2.95
CA CYS A 157 -2.55 16.98 3.31
C CYS A 157 -2.85 15.93 4.39
N SER A 158 -3.12 16.38 5.61
CA SER A 158 -3.43 15.55 6.76
C SER A 158 -4.93 15.30 6.84
N VAL A 159 -5.33 14.02 6.84
CA VAL A 159 -6.72 13.60 6.84
C VAL A 159 -7.16 13.18 8.24
N ASP A 160 -8.32 13.65 8.70
CA ASP A 160 -8.87 13.30 10.01
C ASP A 160 -10.41 13.39 10.07
N LYS A 161 -11.00 13.17 11.25
CA LYS A 161 -12.40 13.49 11.55
C LYS A 161 -12.52 14.34 12.83
N ALA A 162 -11.70 15.38 12.95
CA ALA A 162 -11.53 16.16 14.18
C ALA A 162 -12.80 16.93 14.63
N ASN A 163 -13.79 17.07 13.76
CA ASN A 163 -15.10 17.61 14.12
C ASN A 163 -15.91 16.67 15.03
N VAL A 164 -15.59 15.37 15.06
CA VAL A 164 -16.31 14.37 15.87
C VAL A 164 -15.37 13.65 16.85
N LEU A 165 -14.24 13.12 16.37
CA LEU A 165 -13.42 12.14 17.10
C LEU A 165 -12.28 12.78 17.89
N ASP A 166 -12.10 12.38 19.16
CA ASP A 166 -10.98 12.86 19.99
C ASP A 166 -9.61 12.38 19.51
N CYS A 167 -9.50 11.14 19.04
CA CYS A 167 -8.28 10.64 18.41
C CYS A 167 -7.87 11.50 17.20
N SER A 168 -8.84 12.00 16.43
CA SER A 168 -8.60 12.90 15.31
C SER A 168 -8.23 14.33 15.75
N ARG A 169 -8.74 14.80 16.90
CA ARG A 169 -8.29 16.08 17.48
C ARG A 169 -6.83 15.99 17.94
N LEU A 170 -6.46 14.88 18.59
CA LEU A 170 -5.07 14.60 18.96
C LEU A 170 -4.19 14.48 17.70
N TRP A 171 -4.64 13.74 16.69
CA TRP A 171 -3.96 13.61 15.39
C TRP A 171 -3.63 14.98 14.80
N ARG A 172 -4.65 15.83 14.62
CA ARG A 172 -4.49 17.17 14.06
C ARG A 172 -3.51 18.03 14.88
N LYS A 173 -3.61 17.97 16.20
CA LYS A 173 -2.70 18.69 17.12
C LYS A 173 -1.25 18.27 16.89
N VAL A 174 -0.96 16.97 16.98
CA VAL A 174 0.41 16.44 16.85
C VAL A 174 0.96 16.71 15.45
N VAL A 175 0.14 16.53 14.40
CA VAL A 175 0.56 16.83 13.02
C VAL A 175 0.93 18.31 12.86
N SER A 176 0.10 19.21 13.40
CA SER A 176 0.37 20.66 13.37
C SER A 176 1.62 21.05 14.15
N GLU A 177 1.96 20.32 15.22
CA GLU A 177 3.19 20.53 15.98
C GLU A 177 4.42 20.12 15.18
N VAL A 178 4.43 18.90 14.62
CA VAL A 178 5.53 18.37 13.82
C VAL A 178 5.77 19.21 12.57
N ALA A 179 4.71 19.74 11.95
CA ALA A 179 4.83 20.59 10.77
C ALA A 179 5.72 21.83 10.98
N LYS A 180 5.85 22.32 12.22
CA LYS A 180 6.75 23.44 12.56
C LYS A 180 8.23 23.09 12.37
N GLU A 181 8.56 21.80 12.37
CA GLU A 181 9.91 21.28 12.12
C GLU A 181 10.23 21.20 10.61
N TYR A 182 9.22 21.39 9.75
CA TYR A 182 9.33 21.33 8.28
C TYR A 182 8.74 22.60 7.63
N PRO A 183 9.32 23.79 7.87
CA PRO A 183 8.78 25.06 7.40
C PRO A 183 8.72 25.19 5.86
N GLU A 184 9.45 24.36 5.13
CA GLU A 184 9.44 24.29 3.66
C GLU A 184 8.23 23.54 3.10
N CYS A 185 7.50 22.79 3.94
CA CYS A 185 6.32 22.04 3.53
C CYS A 185 5.04 22.80 3.84
N THR A 186 4.12 22.84 2.87
CA THR A 186 2.76 23.33 3.10
C THR A 186 1.94 22.23 3.77
N LEU A 187 1.33 22.52 4.92
CA LEU A 187 0.35 21.65 5.58
C LEU A 187 -1.08 22.13 5.33
N GLU A 188 -1.93 21.21 4.89
CA GLU A 188 -3.39 21.38 4.85
C GLU A 188 -4.05 20.27 5.69
N HIS A 189 -5.17 20.59 6.35
CA HIS A 189 -6.02 19.59 7.01
C HIS A 189 -7.34 19.45 6.28
N ILE A 190 -7.78 18.21 6.09
CA ILE A 190 -9.06 17.89 5.46
C ILE A 190 -9.81 16.82 6.25
N LEU A 191 -11.13 16.91 6.29
CA LEU A 191 -11.96 15.85 6.88
C LEU A 191 -12.04 14.67 5.91
N VAL A 192 -12.05 13.44 6.41
CA VAL A 192 -12.02 12.21 5.58
C VAL A 192 -13.17 12.12 4.56
N ASP A 193 -14.36 12.60 4.91
CA ASP A 193 -15.51 12.66 3.98
C ASP A 193 -15.28 13.67 2.85
N ASN A 194 -14.71 14.84 3.16
CA ASN A 194 -14.32 15.79 2.11
C ASN A 194 -13.14 15.24 1.29
N CYS A 195 -12.18 14.56 1.92
CA CYS A 195 -11.05 13.92 1.25
C CYS A 195 -11.53 12.95 0.16
N ALA A 196 -12.43 12.02 0.51
CA ALA A 196 -13.04 11.07 -0.42
C ALA A 196 -13.66 11.77 -1.64
N MET A 197 -14.35 12.90 -1.44
CA MET A 197 -14.89 13.69 -2.55
C MET A 197 -13.81 14.41 -3.37
N GLN A 198 -12.82 15.01 -2.71
CA GLN A 198 -11.80 15.83 -3.37
C GLN A 198 -10.81 14.99 -4.16
N VAL A 199 -10.46 13.77 -3.72
CA VAL A 199 -9.57 12.90 -4.50
C VAL A 199 -10.18 12.53 -5.86
N LEU A 200 -11.51 12.51 -5.98
CA LEU A 200 -12.21 12.25 -7.25
C LEU A 200 -12.37 13.49 -8.13
N THR A 201 -12.44 14.69 -7.53
CA THR A 201 -12.79 15.92 -8.24
C THR A 201 -11.61 16.86 -8.48
N ARG A 202 -10.60 16.83 -7.60
CA ARG A 202 -9.37 17.63 -7.65
C ARG A 202 -8.13 16.81 -7.25
N PRO A 203 -7.89 15.62 -7.85
CA PRO A 203 -6.80 14.72 -7.46
C PRO A 203 -5.40 15.37 -7.52
N PHE A 204 -5.20 16.31 -8.44
CA PHE A 204 -3.94 17.02 -8.67
C PHE A 204 -3.56 18.02 -7.56
N ASP A 205 -4.45 18.30 -6.61
CA ASP A 205 -4.13 19.13 -5.45
C ASP A 205 -3.38 18.37 -4.35
N PHE A 206 -3.32 17.04 -4.44
CA PHE A 206 -2.73 16.16 -3.44
C PHE A 206 -1.33 15.71 -3.88
N ASP A 207 -0.34 15.97 -3.03
CA ASP A 207 1.04 15.45 -3.18
C ASP A 207 1.26 14.29 -2.21
N VAL A 208 1.27 14.57 -0.89
CA VAL A 208 1.35 13.55 0.15
C VAL A 208 0.08 13.60 1.00
N LEU A 209 -0.67 12.49 1.05
CA LEU A 209 -1.81 12.30 1.95
C LEU A 209 -1.34 11.58 3.21
N LEU A 210 -1.42 12.22 4.37
CA LEU A 210 -1.11 11.61 5.67
C LEU A 210 -2.41 11.13 6.35
N LEU A 211 -2.54 9.82 6.53
CA LEU A 211 -3.79 9.17 6.93
C LEU A 211 -3.63 8.27 8.17
N PRO A 212 -4.57 8.32 9.13
CA PRO A 212 -4.76 7.28 10.14
C PRO A 212 -5.04 5.91 9.50
N ASN A 213 -4.92 4.82 10.26
CA ASN A 213 -4.92 3.47 9.70
C ASN A 213 -6.19 3.13 8.90
N MET A 214 -7.38 3.26 9.50
CA MET A 214 -8.65 2.92 8.83
C MET A 214 -8.96 3.88 7.67
N PHE A 215 -8.71 5.19 7.85
CA PHE A 215 -8.92 6.17 6.78
C PHE A 215 -7.95 5.97 5.62
N GLY A 216 -6.70 5.65 5.94
CA GLY A 216 -5.65 5.34 4.97
C GLY A 216 -5.97 4.10 4.17
N ASP A 217 -6.53 3.07 4.81
CA ASP A 217 -7.03 1.86 4.14
C ASP A 217 -8.01 2.22 3.02
N ILE A 218 -9.08 2.92 3.40
CA ILE A 218 -10.19 3.27 2.51
C ILE A 218 -9.74 4.21 1.39
N ILE A 219 -9.08 5.33 1.74
CA ILE A 219 -8.71 6.35 0.75
C ILE A 219 -7.61 5.82 -0.18
N SER A 220 -6.64 5.04 0.33
CA SER A 220 -5.59 4.49 -0.54
C SER A 220 -6.15 3.51 -1.57
N ASP A 221 -7.17 2.72 -1.21
CA ASP A 221 -7.89 1.87 -2.14
C ASP A 221 -8.81 2.68 -3.07
N GLU A 222 -9.42 3.79 -2.60
CA GLU A 222 -10.23 4.68 -3.45
C GLU A 222 -9.42 5.33 -4.56
N VAL A 223 -8.21 5.83 -4.27
CA VAL A 223 -7.35 6.46 -5.28
C VAL A 223 -6.66 5.43 -6.17
N SER A 224 -6.56 4.19 -5.70
CA SER A 224 -5.90 3.08 -6.39
C SER A 224 -6.46 2.85 -7.80
N ILE A 225 -7.78 2.99 -7.95
CA ILE A 225 -8.48 2.70 -9.19
C ILE A 225 -8.21 3.74 -10.27
N PHE A 226 -7.62 4.90 -9.93
CA PHE A 226 -7.27 5.94 -10.90
C PHE A 226 -6.26 5.42 -11.92
N ALA A 227 -5.36 4.53 -11.49
CA ALA A 227 -4.37 3.88 -12.35
C ALA A 227 -4.98 2.81 -13.29
N GLY A 228 -6.31 2.65 -13.30
CA GLY A 228 -7.05 1.69 -14.12
C GLY A 228 -7.09 0.27 -13.55
N SER A 229 -6.16 -0.07 -12.64
CA SER A 229 -6.12 -1.38 -11.97
C SER A 229 -5.34 -1.35 -10.65
N LEU A 230 -5.87 -2.05 -9.64
CA LEU A 230 -5.17 -2.37 -8.39
C LEU A 230 -3.85 -3.12 -8.63
N GLY A 231 -3.76 -3.91 -9.71
CA GLY A 231 -2.59 -4.70 -10.07
C GLY A 231 -1.35 -3.87 -10.44
N MET A 232 -1.52 -2.55 -10.63
CA MET A 232 -0.44 -1.63 -10.96
C MET A 232 0.31 -1.09 -9.74
N LEU A 233 -0.26 -1.23 -8.54
CA LEU A 233 0.14 -0.39 -7.43
C LEU A 233 1.09 -1.10 -6.48
N PRO A 234 2.28 -0.55 -6.25
CA PRO A 234 3.18 -1.08 -5.23
C PRO A 234 2.81 -0.54 -3.84
N SER A 235 3.32 -1.20 -2.82
CA SER A 235 3.18 -0.79 -1.42
C SER A 235 4.47 -1.11 -0.66
N ALA A 236 4.86 -0.23 0.26
CA ALA A 236 5.96 -0.47 1.18
C ALA A 236 5.51 -0.23 2.62
N SER A 237 5.81 -1.17 3.51
CA SER A 237 5.61 -1.05 4.95
C SER A 237 6.98 -0.97 5.63
N LEU A 238 7.26 0.12 6.33
CA LEU A 238 8.58 0.44 6.89
C LEU A 238 8.52 0.52 8.41
N ASN A 239 9.64 0.17 9.05
CA ASN A 239 9.89 0.44 10.47
C ASN A 239 10.97 1.52 10.66
N ASP A 240 11.24 1.87 11.93
CA ASP A 240 12.20 2.91 12.31
C ASP A 240 13.66 2.63 11.88
N THR A 241 14.01 1.37 11.57
CA THR A 241 15.38 1.00 11.17
C THR A 241 15.60 1.00 9.67
N GLY A 242 14.56 1.30 8.87
CA GLY A 242 14.61 1.18 7.40
C GLY A 242 14.42 -0.25 6.88
N PHE A 243 14.17 -1.22 7.77
CA PHE A 243 13.75 -2.56 7.35
C PHE A 243 12.32 -2.48 6.82
N GLY A 244 12.08 -3.11 5.67
CA GLY A 244 10.84 -2.93 4.93
C GLY A 244 10.24 -4.23 4.41
N LEU A 245 8.91 -4.23 4.30
CA LEU A 245 8.13 -5.20 3.54
C LEU A 245 7.53 -4.52 2.32
N TYR A 246 7.70 -5.14 1.16
CA TYR A 246 7.31 -4.59 -0.14
C TYR A 246 6.36 -5.55 -0.85
N GLU A 247 5.17 -5.10 -1.19
CA GLU A 247 4.08 -5.93 -1.71
C GLU A 247 3.21 -5.17 -2.70
N PRO A 248 2.62 -5.82 -3.71
CA PRO A 248 1.55 -5.22 -4.49
C PRO A 248 0.37 -4.86 -3.57
N SER A 249 -0.33 -3.78 -3.88
CA SER A 249 -1.50 -3.36 -3.11
C SER A 249 -2.71 -4.26 -3.33
N GLY A 250 -2.75 -4.98 -4.46
CA GLY A 250 -3.80 -5.94 -4.78
C GLY A 250 -3.68 -7.27 -4.00
N GLY A 251 -4.82 -7.95 -3.81
CA GLY A 251 -4.89 -9.27 -3.18
C GLY A 251 -4.49 -10.42 -4.11
N SER A 252 -4.67 -11.66 -3.65
CA SER A 252 -4.20 -12.87 -4.35
C SER A 252 -4.96 -13.27 -5.62
N ALA A 253 -6.09 -12.62 -5.92
CA ALA A 253 -6.97 -12.89 -7.07
C ALA A 253 -7.10 -14.40 -7.40
N PRO A 254 -7.67 -15.23 -6.49
CA PRO A 254 -7.68 -16.69 -6.63
C PRO A 254 -8.37 -17.19 -7.91
N ASP A 255 -9.27 -16.39 -8.47
CA ASP A 255 -10.02 -16.64 -9.70
C ASP A 255 -9.15 -16.65 -10.97
N ILE A 256 -7.98 -15.99 -10.94
CA ILE A 256 -7.03 -15.94 -12.07
C ILE A 256 -5.70 -16.63 -11.78
N ALA A 257 -5.52 -17.19 -10.58
CA ALA A 257 -4.30 -17.91 -10.20
C ALA A 257 -3.99 -19.05 -11.19
N GLY A 258 -2.73 -19.14 -11.63
CA GLY A 258 -2.28 -20.16 -12.59
C GLY A 258 -2.74 -19.97 -14.04
N THR A 259 -3.54 -18.93 -14.34
CA THR A 259 -4.03 -18.68 -15.71
C THR A 259 -3.09 -17.82 -16.57
N GLY A 260 -2.01 -17.30 -15.97
CA GLY A 260 -1.09 -16.37 -16.63
C GLY A 260 -1.65 -14.96 -16.85
N LYS A 261 -2.80 -14.61 -16.28
CA LYS A 261 -3.48 -13.32 -16.47
C LYS A 261 -3.12 -12.22 -15.46
N ALA A 262 -2.43 -12.58 -14.38
CA ALA A 262 -2.06 -11.62 -13.34
C ALA A 262 -1.18 -10.50 -13.90
N ASN A 263 -1.36 -9.28 -13.40
CA ASN A 263 -0.52 -8.14 -13.72
C ASN A 263 0.71 -8.12 -12.79
N PRO A 264 1.95 -8.28 -13.32
CA PRO A 264 3.15 -8.31 -12.48
C PRO A 264 3.64 -6.92 -12.08
N ILE A 265 3.09 -5.83 -12.65
CA ILE A 265 3.64 -4.48 -12.50
C ILE A 265 3.67 -4.03 -11.04
N GLY A 266 2.61 -4.24 -10.26
CA GLY A 266 2.59 -3.89 -8.85
C GLY A 266 3.68 -4.58 -8.04
N GLN A 267 3.97 -5.86 -8.33
CA GLN A 267 5.07 -6.60 -7.69
C GLN A 267 6.45 -6.07 -8.10
N ILE A 268 6.64 -5.79 -9.39
CA ILE A 268 7.91 -5.25 -9.93
C ILE A 268 8.19 -3.86 -9.34
N LEU A 269 7.18 -3.00 -9.30
CA LEU A 269 7.30 -1.67 -8.69
C LEU A 269 7.50 -1.75 -7.17
N SER A 270 6.99 -2.80 -6.50
CA SER A 270 7.27 -3.05 -5.08
C SER A 270 8.74 -3.42 -4.87
N ALA A 271 9.31 -4.25 -5.75
CA ALA A 271 10.75 -4.50 -5.77
C ALA A 271 11.56 -3.22 -6.07
N ALA A 272 11.08 -2.33 -6.95
CA ALA A 272 11.70 -1.03 -7.15
C ALA A 272 11.68 -0.18 -5.87
N MET A 273 10.56 -0.14 -5.14
CA MET A 273 10.47 0.52 -3.84
C MET A 273 11.46 -0.08 -2.83
N MET A 274 11.67 -1.41 -2.85
CA MET A 274 12.66 -2.10 -2.01
C MET A 274 14.08 -1.60 -2.28
N LEU A 275 14.47 -1.52 -3.56
CA LEU A 275 15.76 -0.95 -3.98
C LEU A 275 15.95 0.47 -3.41
N LYS A 276 14.92 1.31 -3.50
CA LYS A 276 14.98 2.68 -3.01
C LYS A 276 15.05 2.79 -1.50
N TYR A 277 14.16 2.12 -0.78
CA TYR A 277 13.93 2.41 0.65
C TYR A 277 14.75 1.53 1.60
N SER A 278 15.06 0.28 1.24
CA SER A 278 15.90 -0.60 2.08
C SER A 278 17.36 -0.60 1.63
N PHE A 279 17.65 -0.35 0.35
CA PHE A 279 19.02 -0.45 -0.18
C PHE A 279 19.64 0.88 -0.64
N ASP A 280 18.89 2.00 -0.59
CA ASP A 280 19.32 3.33 -1.09
C ASP A 280 19.77 3.34 -2.57
N MET A 281 19.28 2.38 -3.36
CA MET A 281 19.61 2.17 -4.76
C MET A 281 18.70 2.98 -5.67
N ASN A 282 18.81 4.31 -5.58
CA ASN A 282 17.93 5.25 -6.29
C ASN A 282 18.04 5.15 -7.83
N ALA A 283 19.23 4.85 -8.36
CA ALA A 283 19.45 4.70 -9.79
C ALA A 283 18.77 3.43 -10.33
N GLU A 284 18.89 2.31 -9.63
CA GLU A 284 18.27 1.04 -10.00
C GLU A 284 16.75 1.07 -9.83
N HIS A 285 16.24 1.73 -8.77
CA HIS A 285 14.82 2.06 -8.67
C HIS A 285 14.33 2.82 -9.92
N ALA A 286 15.04 3.87 -10.33
CA ALA A 286 14.64 4.66 -11.50
C ALA A 286 14.69 3.84 -12.79
N ALA A 287 15.68 2.95 -12.96
CA ALA A 287 15.76 2.05 -14.10
C ALA A 287 14.54 1.12 -14.21
N VAL A 288 14.10 0.52 -13.09
CA VAL A 288 12.91 -0.34 -13.07
C VAL A 288 11.63 0.45 -13.35
N VAL A 289 11.46 1.62 -12.73
CA VAL A 289 10.28 2.49 -12.95
C VAL A 289 10.20 2.94 -14.41
N ASN A 290 11.32 3.36 -15.00
CA ASN A 290 11.38 3.76 -16.41
C ASN A 290 11.10 2.58 -17.34
N ALA A 291 11.61 1.38 -17.04
CA ALA A 291 11.35 0.19 -17.84
C ALA A 291 9.86 -0.21 -17.85
N VAL A 292 9.15 -0.01 -16.74
CA VAL A 292 7.68 -0.17 -16.68
C VAL A 292 7.00 0.88 -17.57
N GLU A 293 7.43 2.14 -17.47
CA GLU A 293 6.86 3.23 -18.28
C GLU A 293 7.09 3.01 -19.78
N GLU A 294 8.30 2.60 -20.21
CA GLU A 294 8.62 2.25 -21.60
C GLU A 294 7.77 1.08 -22.12
N ALA A 295 7.59 0.01 -21.34
CA ALA A 295 6.72 -1.11 -21.74
C ALA A 295 5.25 -0.67 -21.89
N LEU A 296 4.76 0.21 -21.02
CA LEU A 296 3.41 0.75 -21.14
C LEU A 296 3.28 1.68 -22.36
N ASP A 297 4.29 2.48 -22.68
CA ASP A 297 4.25 3.38 -23.82
C ASP A 297 4.28 2.62 -25.17
N GLU A 298 4.98 1.49 -25.23
CA GLU A 298 5.00 0.56 -26.37
C GLU A 298 3.73 -0.28 -26.49
N GLY A 299 2.78 -0.12 -25.56
CA GLY A 299 1.43 -0.68 -25.69
C GLY A 299 1.21 -2.05 -25.04
N TYR A 300 2.19 -2.60 -24.31
CA TYR A 300 2.01 -3.84 -23.57
C TYR A 300 0.95 -3.68 -22.49
N ARG A 301 -0.06 -4.57 -22.46
CA ARG A 301 -1.14 -4.53 -21.47
C ARG A 301 -1.50 -5.94 -21.02
N THR A 302 -1.56 -6.17 -19.71
CA THR A 302 -2.28 -7.33 -19.15
C THR A 302 -3.78 -7.06 -19.17
N ILE A 303 -4.58 -8.11 -18.99
CA ILE A 303 -6.05 -8.06 -19.21
C ILE A 303 -6.75 -6.96 -18.42
N ASP A 304 -6.30 -6.69 -17.19
CA ASP A 304 -6.84 -5.71 -16.26
C ASP A 304 -6.64 -4.26 -16.69
N ILE A 305 -5.61 -3.98 -17.51
CA ILE A 305 -5.29 -2.64 -18.02
C ILE A 305 -5.42 -2.53 -19.55
N ALA A 306 -5.98 -3.56 -20.20
CA ALA A 306 -6.09 -3.58 -21.66
C ALA A 306 -7.19 -2.66 -22.19
N HIS A 307 -8.25 -2.41 -21.41
CA HIS A 307 -9.36 -1.49 -21.72
C HIS A 307 -9.89 -1.60 -23.17
N GLY A 308 -10.01 -2.83 -23.70
CA GLY A 308 -10.53 -3.09 -25.04
C GLY A 308 -9.49 -3.12 -26.18
N LYS A 309 -8.19 -3.01 -25.87
CA LYS A 309 -7.12 -3.27 -26.85
C LYS A 309 -7.11 -4.74 -27.27
N ARG A 310 -6.76 -4.98 -28.55
CA ARG A 310 -6.78 -6.32 -29.17
C ARG A 310 -5.66 -7.24 -28.70
N GLU A 311 -4.50 -6.67 -28.38
CA GLU A 311 -3.33 -7.44 -27.95
C GLU A 311 -3.20 -7.33 -26.44
N ILE A 312 -3.35 -8.48 -25.76
CA ILE A 312 -3.26 -8.63 -24.32
C ILE A 312 -2.11 -9.58 -24.07
N CYS A 313 -1.11 -9.14 -23.32
CA CYS A 313 0.02 -9.98 -22.94
C CYS A 313 -0.29 -10.74 -21.64
N SER A 314 0.28 -11.92 -21.52
CA SER A 314 0.33 -12.69 -20.28
C SER A 314 1.25 -12.04 -19.24
N CYS A 315 1.15 -12.50 -18.00
CA CYS A 315 2.03 -12.12 -16.89
C CYS A 315 3.52 -12.25 -17.27
N SER A 316 3.90 -13.38 -17.86
CA SER A 316 5.29 -13.64 -18.25
C SER A 316 5.76 -12.75 -19.40
N GLU A 317 4.90 -12.48 -20.38
CA GLU A 317 5.23 -11.58 -21.49
C GLU A 317 5.40 -10.13 -21.01
N MET A 318 4.52 -9.64 -20.13
CA MET A 318 4.68 -8.33 -19.49
C MET A 318 6.00 -8.24 -18.71
N GLY A 319 6.29 -9.23 -17.88
CA GLY A 319 7.55 -9.27 -17.13
C GLY A 319 8.79 -9.30 -18.04
N SER A 320 8.72 -10.05 -19.14
CA SER A 320 9.82 -10.12 -20.12
C SER A 320 9.99 -8.80 -20.89
N ALA A 321 8.89 -8.14 -21.26
CA ALA A 321 8.92 -6.84 -21.91
C ALA A 321 9.60 -5.80 -21.01
N ILE A 322 9.15 -5.67 -19.77
CA ILE A 322 9.74 -4.76 -18.77
C ILE A 322 11.23 -5.07 -18.58
N ALA A 323 11.59 -6.34 -18.39
CA ALA A 323 13.00 -6.73 -18.21
C ALA A 323 13.89 -6.34 -19.40
N SER A 324 13.35 -6.29 -20.62
CA SER A 324 14.10 -5.95 -21.83
C SER A 324 14.49 -4.46 -21.92
N TYR A 325 13.80 -3.58 -21.18
CA TYR A 325 14.11 -2.15 -21.10
C TYR A 325 15.10 -1.80 -19.98
N ILE A 326 15.46 -2.76 -19.12
CA ILE A 326 16.49 -2.56 -18.10
C ILE A 326 17.87 -2.68 -18.77
N ARG A 327 18.63 -1.58 -18.77
CA ARG A 327 19.96 -1.47 -19.41
C ARG A 327 21.11 -1.69 -18.44
#